data_AF-A0A024USB9-F1
#
_entry.id   AF-A0A024USB9-F1
#
_cell.length_a   1.000
_cell.length_b   1.000
_cell.length_c   1.000
_cell.angle_alpha   90.00
_cell.angle_beta   90.00
_cell.angle_gamma   90.00
#
_symmetry.space_group_name_H-M   'P 1'
#
loop_
_entity.id
_entity.type
_entity.pdbx_description
1 polymer ?
#
loop_
_entity_poly.entity_id
_entity_poly.type
_entity_poly.pdbx_seq_one_letter_code
_entity_poly.pdbx_strand_id
1 'polypeptide(L)'
;MCGLPFKHELICFKKDVRRDEHILTSIHIITFMKAYHPTWLEDYKAAKKDAYKSLLKLCQDFAKRHNFSQRVPCRTKLPTGEVIALQHQFAAKFWDKYHAYEPCDILNIKDTAVHYEMPLAEFGLRKDSRRV
;
A
#
# COMPACT_ATOMS: atom_id res chain seq x y z
N MET A 1 -16.01 6.50 19.46
CA MET A 1 -15.63 5.42 18.53
C MET A 1 -14.77 4.43 19.29
N CYS A 2 -15.25 3.22 19.55
CA CYS A 2 -14.46 2.18 20.22
C CYS A 2 -13.39 1.68 19.23
N GLY A 3 -12.11 1.87 19.54
CA GLY A 3 -11.02 1.40 18.70
C GLY A 3 -10.96 -0.13 18.70
N LEU A 4 -10.54 -0.73 17.58
CA LEU A 4 -10.21 -2.15 17.53
C LEU A 4 -9.16 -2.47 18.60
N PRO A 5 -9.41 -3.40 19.54
CA PRO A 5 -8.50 -3.65 20.66
C PRO A 5 -7.13 -4.18 20.20
N PHE A 6 -7.09 -4.86 19.06
CA PHE A 6 -5.88 -5.44 18.43
C PHE A 6 -5.37 -4.63 17.22
N LYS A 7 -5.67 -3.32 17.19
CA LYS A 7 -5.26 -2.44 16.08
C LYS A 7 -3.77 -2.52 15.75
N HIS A 8 -2.90 -2.52 16.77
CA HIS A 8 -1.45 -2.49 16.58
C HIS A 8 -0.93 -3.78 15.94
N GLU A 9 -1.40 -4.93 16.42
CA GLU A 9 -1.06 -6.25 15.86
C GLU A 9 -1.53 -6.37 14.41
N LEU A 10 -2.77 -5.94 14.12
CA LEU A 10 -3.31 -5.94 12.76
C LEU A 10 -2.52 -5.00 11.83
N ILE A 11 -2.04 -3.85 12.31
CA ILE A 11 -1.17 -2.96 11.51
C ILE A 11 0.17 -3.65 11.21
N CYS A 12 0.77 -4.32 12.19
CA CYS A 12 2.04 -5.04 12.04
C CYS A 12 1.92 -6.13 10.98
N PHE A 13 0.94 -7.04 11.16
CA PHE A 13 0.62 -8.09 10.20
C PHE A 13 0.44 -7.55 8.77
N LYS A 14 -0.34 -6.47 8.60
CA LYS A 14 -0.57 -5.88 7.28
C LYS A 14 0.67 -5.24 6.67
N LYS A 15 1.61 -4.73 7.48
CA LYS A 15 2.89 -4.20 7.00
C LYS A 15 3.81 -5.32 6.54
N ASP A 16 3.80 -6.46 7.24
CA ASP A 16 4.62 -7.62 6.89
C ASP A 16 4.13 -8.27 5.59
N VAL A 17 2.83 -8.53 5.46
CA VAL A 17 2.24 -9.04 4.20
C VAL A 17 2.54 -8.12 3.00
N ARG A 18 2.59 -6.79 3.22
CA ARG A 18 2.97 -5.83 2.19
C ARG A 18 4.46 -5.85 1.84
N ARG A 19 5.32 -6.20 2.80
CA ARG A 19 6.76 -6.32 2.59
C ARG A 19 7.07 -7.51 1.68
N ASP A 20 6.29 -8.57 1.80
CA ASP A 20 6.37 -9.77 0.96
C ASP A 20 5.66 -9.59 -0.40
N GLU A 21 5.36 -8.35 -0.79
CA GLU A 21 4.74 -7.97 -2.07
C GLU A 21 3.37 -8.62 -2.36
N HIS A 22 2.69 -9.13 -1.33
CA HIS A 22 1.38 -9.76 -1.49
C HIS A 22 0.24 -8.73 -1.57
N ILE A 23 -0.78 -9.09 -2.37
CA ILE A 23 -2.00 -8.28 -2.51
C ILE A 23 -2.82 -8.38 -1.23
N LEU A 24 -2.92 -7.25 -0.54
CA LEU A 24 -3.66 -7.17 0.71
C LEU A 24 -5.14 -6.82 0.45
N THR A 25 -6.03 -7.72 0.87
CA THR A 25 -7.49 -7.58 0.72
C THR A 25 -8.20 -7.62 2.07
N SER A 26 -9.48 -7.27 2.10
CA SER A 26 -10.32 -7.41 3.31
C SER A 26 -10.36 -8.85 3.84
N ILE A 27 -10.15 -9.85 2.98
CA ILE A 27 -10.08 -11.26 3.37
C ILE A 27 -8.93 -11.48 4.35
N HIS A 28 -7.75 -10.93 4.10
CA HIS A 28 -6.59 -11.07 4.98
C HIS A 28 -6.85 -10.51 6.38
N ILE A 29 -7.57 -9.39 6.46
CA ILE A 29 -7.97 -8.76 7.72
C ILE A 29 -8.96 -9.65 8.47
N ILE A 30 -9.90 -10.28 7.76
CA ILE A 30 -10.88 -11.21 8.34
C ILE A 30 -10.19 -12.51 8.79
N THR A 31 -9.27 -13.05 8.00
CA THR A 31 -8.50 -14.25 8.34
C THR A 31 -7.65 -14.01 9.59
N PHE A 32 -7.00 -12.85 9.72
CA PHE A 32 -6.31 -12.44 10.93
C PHE A 32 -7.25 -12.45 12.15
N MET A 33 -8.43 -11.83 12.05
CA MET A 33 -9.41 -11.84 13.14
C MET A 33 -9.88 -13.24 13.50
N LYS A 34 -10.13 -14.11 12.50
CA LYS A 34 -10.53 -15.51 12.74
C LYS A 34 -9.45 -16.30 13.48
N ALA A 35 -8.18 -16.07 13.16
CA ALA A 35 -7.06 -16.80 13.74
C ALA A 35 -6.74 -16.34 15.17
N TYR A 36 -6.72 -15.03 15.41
CA TYR A 36 -6.19 -14.47 16.66
C TYR A 36 -7.25 -13.89 17.59
N HIS A 37 -8.42 -13.51 17.07
CA HIS A 37 -9.50 -12.90 17.85
C HIS A 37 -10.89 -13.46 17.50
N PRO A 38 -11.08 -14.80 17.53
CA PRO A 38 -12.33 -15.43 17.12
C PRO A 38 -13.51 -15.03 18.01
N THR A 39 -13.30 -14.92 19.33
CA THR A 39 -14.34 -14.51 20.29
C THR A 39 -14.84 -13.10 20.00
N TRP A 40 -13.92 -12.14 19.84
CA TRP A 40 -14.25 -10.77 19.48
C TRP A 40 -15.00 -10.68 18.15
N LEU A 41 -14.61 -11.50 17.16
CA LEU A 41 -15.25 -11.53 15.85
C LEU A 41 -16.69 -12.05 15.95
N GLU A 42 -16.94 -13.09 16.74
CA GLU A 42 -18.30 -13.61 16.96
C GLU A 42 -19.18 -12.62 17.73
N ASP A 43 -18.67 -12.00 18.81
CA ASP A 43 -19.38 -10.97 19.56
C ASP A 43 -19.73 -9.77 18.67
N TYR A 44 -18.78 -9.34 17.83
CA TYR A 44 -19.00 -8.26 16.88
C TYR A 44 -20.09 -8.61 15.86
N LYS A 45 -20.10 -9.83 15.33
CA LYS A 45 -21.14 -10.27 14.38
C LYS A 45 -22.51 -10.36 15.04
N ALA A 46 -22.59 -10.93 16.26
CA ALA A 46 -23.83 -11.07 17.01
C ALA A 46 -24.48 -9.71 17.31
N ALA A 47 -23.67 -8.67 17.55
CA ALA A 47 -24.13 -7.32 17.83
C ALA A 47 -24.61 -6.52 16.59
N LYS A 48 -24.59 -7.10 15.37
CA LYS A 48 -24.89 -6.39 14.12
C LYS A 48 -26.06 -7.03 13.37
N LYS A 49 -26.99 -6.16 12.92
CA LYS A 49 -28.13 -6.57 12.09
C LYS A 49 -27.71 -7.18 10.74
N ASP A 50 -26.66 -6.64 10.11
CA ASP A 50 -26.04 -7.18 8.90
C ASP A 50 -24.55 -7.35 9.16
N ALA A 51 -24.20 -8.53 9.70
CA ALA A 51 -22.85 -8.84 10.16
C ALA A 51 -21.82 -8.76 9.03
N TYR A 52 -22.16 -9.28 7.84
CA TYR A 52 -21.26 -9.30 6.69
C TYR A 52 -20.94 -7.90 6.18
N LYS A 53 -21.96 -7.07 5.91
CA LYS A 53 -21.73 -5.69 5.43
C LYS A 53 -21.02 -4.85 6.47
N SER A 54 -21.36 -5.01 7.75
CA SER A 54 -20.71 -4.29 8.86
C SER A 54 -19.23 -4.65 8.95
N LEU A 55 -18.89 -5.94 8.82
CA LEU A 55 -17.51 -6.41 8.84
C LEU A 55 -16.71 -5.92 7.63
N LEU A 56 -17.30 -5.94 6.43
CA LEU A 56 -16.63 -5.43 5.24
C LEU A 56 -16.34 -3.93 5.36
N LYS A 57 -17.30 -3.16 5.87
CA LYS A 57 -17.14 -1.72 6.12
C LYS A 57 -16.07 -1.44 7.17
N LEU A 58 -16.03 -2.21 8.25
CA LEU A 58 -14.97 -2.13 9.26
C LEU A 58 -13.58 -2.33 8.62
N CYS A 59 -13.42 -3.34 7.76
CA CYS A 59 -12.16 -3.61 7.07
C CYS A 59 -11.74 -2.48 6.14
N GLN A 60 -12.69 -1.92 5.37
CA GLN A 60 -12.45 -0.80 4.46
C GLN A 60 -12.09 0.48 5.23
N ASP A 61 -12.83 0.80 6.29
CA ASP A 61 -12.58 1.99 7.11
C ASP A 61 -11.26 1.87 7.85
N PHE A 62 -10.87 0.66 8.30
CA PHE A 62 -9.56 0.40 8.88
C PHE A 62 -8.44 0.60 7.86
N ALA A 63 -8.61 0.07 6.63
CA ALA A 63 -7.64 0.23 5.57
C ALA A 63 -7.43 1.72 5.23
N LYS A 64 -8.52 2.48 5.06
CA LYS A 64 -8.49 3.92 4.79
C LYS A 64 -7.81 4.71 5.91
N ARG A 65 -8.21 4.46 7.18
CA ARG A 65 -7.65 5.16 8.35
C ARG A 65 -6.16 4.91 8.56
N HIS A 66 -5.62 3.81 8.05
CA HIS A 66 -4.21 3.43 8.21
C HIS A 66 -3.41 3.51 6.91
N ASN A 67 -3.88 4.27 5.92
CA ASN A 67 -3.17 4.51 4.66
C ASN A 67 -2.83 3.21 3.89
N PHE A 68 -3.68 2.19 4.04
CA PHE A 68 -3.66 1.01 3.18
C PHE A 68 -4.53 1.29 1.95
N SER A 69 -3.93 1.91 0.95
CA SER A 69 -4.51 2.07 -0.38
C SER A 69 -4.12 0.91 -1.31
N GLN A 70 -4.95 0.68 -2.32
CA GLN A 70 -4.55 -0.13 -3.46
C GLN A 70 -3.33 0.53 -4.11
N ARG A 71 -2.28 -0.25 -4.37
CA ARG A 71 -1.16 0.18 -5.22
C ARG A 71 -1.41 -0.37 -6.61
N VAL A 72 -1.25 0.47 -7.63
CA VAL A 72 -1.15 -0.02 -8.99
C VAL A 72 0.18 -0.77 -9.09
N PRO A 73 0.20 -2.03 -9.56
CA PRO A 73 1.45 -2.71 -9.84
C PRO A 73 2.23 -1.87 -10.86
N CYS A 74 3.25 -1.16 -10.40
CA CYS A 74 4.26 -0.63 -11.31
C CYS A 74 5.09 -1.83 -11.74
N ARG A 75 5.26 -2.03 -13.05
CA ARG A 75 6.22 -3.03 -13.55
C ARG A 75 7.63 -2.56 -13.21
N THR A 76 8.13 -2.92 -12.04
CA THR A 76 9.55 -2.84 -11.71
C THR A 76 10.24 -4.11 -12.22
N LYS A 77 11.44 -3.97 -12.79
CA LYS A 77 12.22 -5.11 -13.30
C LYS A 77 12.80 -5.98 -12.18
N LEU A 78 12.81 -5.47 -10.96
CA LEU A 78 13.43 -6.08 -9.79
C LEU A 78 12.46 -6.00 -8.58
N PRO A 79 12.42 -7.04 -7.73
CA PRO A 79 11.74 -7.01 -6.44
C PRO A 79 12.32 -5.95 -5.50
N THR A 80 11.51 -5.48 -4.56
CA THR A 80 11.89 -4.41 -3.62
C THR A 80 13.12 -4.76 -2.80
N GLY A 81 13.20 -6.01 -2.30
CA GLY A 81 14.34 -6.48 -1.51
C GLY A 81 15.67 -6.43 -2.29
N GLU A 82 15.64 -6.81 -3.56
CA GLU A 82 16.83 -6.78 -4.43
C GLU A 82 17.26 -5.35 -4.76
N VAL A 83 16.31 -4.44 -5.00
CA VAL A 83 16.62 -3.02 -5.22
C VAL A 83 17.31 -2.41 -4.00
N ILE A 84 16.80 -2.70 -2.79
CA ILE A 84 17.40 -2.23 -1.53
C ILE A 84 18.81 -2.80 -1.37
N ALA A 85 18.99 -4.11 -1.59
CA ALA A 85 20.31 -4.74 -1.50
C ALA A 85 21.31 -4.13 -2.50
N LEU A 86 20.89 -3.93 -3.75
CA LEU A 86 21.71 -3.29 -4.79
C LEU A 86 22.06 -1.85 -4.42
N GLN A 87 21.11 -1.09 -3.87
CA GLN A 87 21.35 0.28 -3.40
C GLN A 87 22.39 0.31 -2.28
N HIS A 88 22.31 -0.60 -1.30
CA HIS A 88 23.29 -0.70 -0.22
C HIS A 88 24.68 -1.08 -0.75
N GLN A 89 24.76 -2.06 -1.66
CA GLN A 89 26.02 -2.48 -2.27
C GLN A 89 26.65 -1.36 -3.10
N PHE A 90 25.83 -0.63 -3.87
CA PHE A 90 26.27 0.52 -4.64
C PHE A 90 26.80 1.63 -3.71
N ALA A 91 26.03 1.98 -2.68
CA ALA A 91 26.44 3.01 -1.71
C ALA A 91 27.75 2.65 -1.01
N ALA A 92 27.92 1.40 -0.59
CA ALA A 92 29.15 0.92 0.03
C ALA A 92 30.35 1.09 -0.92
N LYS A 93 30.25 0.62 -2.17
CA LYS A 93 31.31 0.76 -3.18
C LYS A 93 31.60 2.20 -3.56
N PHE A 94 30.55 3.02 -3.65
CA PHE A 94 30.68 4.44 -3.98
C PHE A 94 31.47 5.15 -2.88
N TRP A 95 31.07 4.99 -1.61
CA TRP A 95 31.76 5.65 -0.52
C TRP A 95 33.15 5.08 -0.26
N ASP A 96 33.39 3.77 -0.43
CA ASP A 96 34.74 3.21 -0.37
C ASP A 96 35.71 3.94 -1.31
N LYS A 97 35.27 4.19 -2.56
CA LYS A 97 36.09 4.85 -3.59
C LYS A 97 36.16 6.36 -3.46
N TYR A 98 35.07 7.02 -3.05
CA TYR A 98 34.92 8.48 -3.11
C TYR A 98 34.80 9.15 -1.72
N HIS A 99 35.09 8.45 -0.61
CA HIS A 99 34.99 9.01 0.74
C HIS A 99 35.83 10.28 0.97
N ALA A 100 36.88 10.48 0.19
CA ALA A 100 37.77 11.64 0.31
C ALA A 100 37.22 12.92 -0.35
N TYR A 101 36.15 12.81 -1.15
CA TYR A 101 35.50 13.97 -1.75
C TYR A 101 34.50 14.57 -0.76
N GLU A 102 34.53 15.90 -0.63
CA GLU A 102 33.52 16.60 0.15
C GLU A 102 32.17 16.55 -0.57
N PRO A 103 31.03 16.55 0.16
CA PRO A 103 29.71 16.49 -0.47
C PRO A 103 29.43 17.60 -1.49
N CYS A 104 30.10 18.75 -1.38
CA CYS A 104 29.99 19.85 -2.34
C CYS A 104 30.60 19.55 -3.71
N ASP A 105 31.49 18.56 -3.81
CA ASP A 105 32.17 18.18 -5.04
C ASP A 105 31.42 17.08 -5.82
N ILE A 106 30.34 16.54 -5.23
CA ILE A 106 29.56 15.45 -5.82
C ILE A 106 28.35 16.03 -6.56
N LEU A 107 28.40 16.01 -7.89
CA LEU A 107 27.33 16.48 -8.76
C LEU A 107 26.35 15.36 -9.12
N ASN A 108 25.05 15.57 -8.87
CA ASN A 108 24.00 14.66 -9.29
C ASN A 108 23.54 14.98 -10.72
N ILE A 109 23.72 14.04 -11.65
CA ILE A 109 23.30 14.18 -13.05
C ILE A 109 22.20 13.15 -13.33
N LYS A 110 21.08 13.60 -13.91
CA LYS A 110 20.00 12.72 -14.37
C LYS A 110 19.40 13.24 -15.67
N ASP A 111 19.11 12.33 -16.59
CA ASP A 111 18.30 12.65 -17.77
C ASP A 111 16.82 12.65 -17.38
N THR A 112 16.12 13.71 -17.76
CA THR A 112 14.66 13.82 -17.57
C THR A 112 14.03 13.94 -18.95
N ALA A 113 13.24 12.94 -19.34
CA ALA A 113 12.50 12.99 -20.59
C ALA A 113 11.48 14.14 -20.56
N VAL A 114 11.52 14.98 -21.59
CA VAL A 114 10.51 16.03 -21.78
C VAL A 114 9.36 15.40 -22.58
N HIS A 115 8.21 15.23 -21.92
CA HIS A 115 7.00 14.75 -22.57
C HIS A 115 6.13 15.95 -22.94
N TYR A 116 5.90 16.14 -24.24
CA TYR A 116 4.85 17.03 -24.72
C TYR A 116 3.51 16.33 -24.56
N GLU A 117 2.70 16.77 -23.59
CA GLU A 117 1.34 16.27 -23.47
C GLU A 117 0.51 16.77 -24.65
N MET A 118 0.20 15.87 -25.57
CA MET A 118 -0.89 16.06 -26.51
C MET A 118 -2.14 15.57 -25.79
N PRO A 119 -3.09 16.44 -25.41
CA PRO A 119 -4.27 16.00 -24.69
C PRO A 119 -4.99 14.95 -25.54
N LEU A 120 -5.25 13.79 -24.94
CA LEU A 120 -6.14 12.81 -25.54
C LEU A 120 -7.49 13.51 -25.73
N ALA A 121 -7.99 13.57 -26.97
CA ALA A 121 -9.29 14.14 -27.26
C ALA A 121 -10.38 13.23 -26.66
N GLU A 122 -10.58 13.31 -25.35
CA GLU A 122 -11.80 12.82 -24.71
C GLU A 122 -12.91 13.81 -25.06
N PHE A 123 -13.43 13.70 -26.29
CA PHE A 123 -14.75 14.21 -26.63
C PHE A 123 -15.74 13.57 -25.66
N GLY A 124 -16.28 14.40 -24.77
CA GLY A 124 -17.13 13.98 -23.67
C GLY A 124 -18.32 13.12 -24.11
N LEU A 125 -18.23 11.81 -23.87
CA LEU A 125 -19.41 10.98 -23.66
C LEU A 125 -19.92 11.23 -22.24
N ARG A 126 -20.61 12.37 -22.10
CA ARG A 126 -21.53 12.61 -20.99
C ARG A 126 -22.58 11.51 -21.07
N LYS A 127 -22.54 10.51 -20.18
CA LYS A 127 -23.67 9.59 -20.00
C LYS A 127 -24.82 10.41 -19.42
N ASP A 128 -25.67 10.94 -20.29
CA ASP A 128 -26.95 11.50 -19.92
C ASP A 128 -27.90 10.32 -19.64
N SER A 129 -27.92 9.85 -18.38
CA SER A 129 -29.01 9.00 -17.90
C SER A 129 -30.24 9.87 -17.63
N ARG A 130 -30.93 10.25 -18.70
CA ARG A 130 -32.34 10.63 -18.64
C ARG A 130 -33.19 9.45 -19.11
N ARG A 131 -33.87 8.85 -18.13
CA ARG A 131 -35.26 8.35 -18.15
C ARG A 131 -35.84 7.98 -19.53
N VAL A 132 -36.09 6.69 -19.74
CA VAL A 132 -37.42 6.12 -20.02
C VAL A 132 -37.53 4.81 -19.24
#